data_AF-Q0GE08-F1
#
_entry.id   AF-Q0GE08-F1
#
_cell.length_a   1.000
_cell.length_b   1.000
_cell.length_c   1.000
_cell.angle_alpha   90.00
_cell.angle_beta   90.00
_cell.angle_gamma   90.00
#
_symmetry.space_group_name_H-M   'P 1'
#
loop_
_entity.id
_entity.type
_entity.pdbx_description
1 polymer ?
#
loop_
_entity_poly.entity_id
_entity_poly.type
_entity_poly.pdbx_seq_one_letter_code
_entity_poly.pdbx_strand_id
1 'polypeptide(L)'
;FTQQYQPAVCNSNPTPCKDPPDKLFTVHGLWPSNVNGSDPKKCKATILNPQTITDLKAQLEIIWPNVLNRKAHVRFWRKQWRKHGACGYPTIADDMHYFSTVIEMYITRKQ
;
A
#
# COMPACT_ATOMS: atom_id res chain seq x y z
N PHE A 1 -3.75 -8.94 4.00
CA PHE A 1 -4.26 -7.61 3.67
C PHE A 1 -4.53 -6.87 4.97
N THR A 2 -3.82 -5.77 5.20
CA THR A 2 -3.85 -5.06 6.48
C THR A 2 -4.31 -3.64 6.25
N GLN A 3 -5.18 -3.16 7.13
CA GLN A 3 -5.65 -1.78 7.17
C GLN A 3 -5.12 -1.08 8.41
N GLN A 4 -5.08 0.25 8.38
CA GLN A 4 -4.66 1.10 9.47
C GLN A 4 -5.71 2.18 9.72
N TYR A 5 -6.00 2.45 10.99
CA TYR A 5 -6.86 3.56 11.38
C TYR A 5 -6.03 4.84 11.46
N GLN A 6 -6.30 5.83 10.60
CA GLN A 6 -5.40 6.98 10.46
C GLN A 6 -5.15 7.74 11.79
N PRO A 7 -6.17 8.01 12.64
CA PRO A 7 -5.95 8.74 13.89
C PRO A 7 -5.05 7.97 14.86
N ALA A 8 -5.19 6.64 14.94
CA ALA A 8 -4.32 5.82 15.78
C ALA A 8 -2.88 5.86 15.28
N VAL A 9 -2.63 5.76 13.97
CA VAL A 9 -1.28 5.86 13.39
C VAL A 9 -0.64 7.22 13.72
N CYS A 10 -1.40 8.31 13.61
CA CYS A 10 -0.89 9.65 13.89
C CYS A 10 -0.59 9.89 15.38
N ASN A 11 -1.29 9.19 16.27
CA ASN A 11 -1.10 9.32 17.72
C ASN A 11 -0.11 8.31 18.30
N SER A 12 0.21 7.23 17.58
CA SER A 12 1.12 6.17 18.05
C SER A 12 2.54 6.29 17.49
N ASN A 13 2.79 7.20 16.53
CA ASN A 13 4.09 7.35 15.88
C ASN A 13 4.87 8.55 16.46
N PRO A 14 6.19 8.44 16.71
CA PRO A 14 7.01 9.59 17.08
C PRO A 14 7.10 10.65 15.98
N THR A 15 6.88 10.27 14.72
CA THR A 15 6.75 11.20 13.61
C THR A 15 5.31 11.70 13.54
N PRO A 16 5.06 13.00 13.76
CA PRO A 16 3.72 13.55 13.64
C PRO A 16 3.24 13.48 12.18
N CYS A 17 1.94 13.23 12.01
CA CYS A 17 1.31 13.35 10.71
C CYS A 17 1.33 14.80 10.25
N LYS A 18 1.70 15.02 8.98
CA LYS A 18 1.76 16.36 8.37
C LYS A 18 0.40 16.88 7.92
N ASP A 19 -0.54 15.98 7.72
CA ASP A 19 -1.89 16.25 7.27
C ASP A 19 -2.88 15.71 8.32
N PRO A 20 -4.05 16.34 8.53
CA PRO A 20 -5.06 15.83 9.45
C PRO A 20 -5.49 14.39 9.09
N PRO A 21 -5.61 13.47 10.06
CA PRO A 21 -6.08 12.13 9.80
C PRO A 21 -7.60 12.10 9.62
N ASP A 22 -8.07 11.34 8.64
CA ASP A 22 -9.48 11.03 8.49
C ASP A 22 -9.89 9.91 9.47
N LYS A 23 -11.11 9.96 9.99
CA LYS A 23 -11.64 8.94 10.94
C LYS A 23 -12.05 7.64 10.23
N LEU A 24 -11.13 7.02 9.50
CA LEU A 24 -11.40 5.83 8.71
C LEU A 24 -10.19 4.88 8.66
N PHE A 25 -10.47 3.61 8.40
CA PHE A 25 -9.42 2.65 8.04
C PHE A 25 -9.04 2.83 6.57
N THR A 26 -7.75 2.95 6.30
CA THR A 26 -7.18 2.87 4.95
C THR A 26 -6.27 1.67 4.83
N VAL A 27 -5.87 1.32 3.61
CA VAL A 27 -4.87 0.26 3.41
C VAL A 27 -3.56 0.65 4.11
N HIS A 28 -2.97 -0.33 4.81
CA HIS A 28 -1.58 -0.28 5.26
C HIS A 28 -0.69 -1.07 4.30
N GLY A 29 -1.14 -2.27 3.92
CA GLY A 29 -0.46 -3.06 2.89
C GLY A 29 -1.11 -4.39 2.52
N LEU A 30 -0.71 -4.88 1.36
CA LEU A 30 -0.95 -6.24 0.88
C LEU A 30 0.39 -6.96 0.80
N TRP A 31 0.62 -7.90 1.71
CA TRP A 31 1.91 -8.56 1.85
C TRP A 31 1.73 -10.07 1.62
N PRO A 32 2.36 -10.64 0.59
CA PRO A 32 2.59 -12.08 0.54
C PRO A 32 3.34 -12.51 1.80
N SER A 33 2.85 -13.56 2.46
CA SER A 33 3.34 -14.00 3.76
C SER A 33 3.49 -15.50 3.79
N ASN A 34 4.47 -15.98 4.56
CA ASN A 34 4.66 -17.40 4.80
C ASN A 34 3.91 -17.79 6.08
N VAL A 35 3.32 -18.98 6.10
CA VAL A 35 2.68 -19.51 7.33
C VAL A 35 3.72 -19.70 8.44
N ASN A 36 4.91 -20.17 8.07
CA ASN A 36 6.03 -20.40 8.98
C ASN A 36 7.24 -19.57 8.57
N GLY A 37 7.97 -19.06 9.56
CA GLY A 37 9.20 -18.30 9.34
C GLY A 37 8.95 -16.85 8.91
N SER A 38 9.94 -16.25 8.25
CA SER A 38 9.87 -14.85 7.82
C SER A 38 9.12 -14.68 6.51
N ASP A 39 8.35 -13.60 6.43
CA ASP A 39 7.69 -13.19 5.19
C ASP A 39 8.67 -12.83 4.08
N PRO A 40 8.37 -13.20 2.82
CA PRO A 40 9.21 -12.89 1.68
C PRO A 40 9.24 -11.37 1.43
N LYS A 41 10.44 -10.84 1.15
CA LYS A 41 10.66 -9.42 0.88
C LYS A 41 11.67 -9.23 -0.24
N LYS A 42 11.45 -8.21 -1.09
CA LYS A 42 12.35 -7.83 -2.19
C LYS A 42 12.68 -8.99 -3.16
N CYS A 43 11.70 -9.82 -3.49
CA CYS A 43 11.91 -11.07 -4.24
C CYS A 43 12.37 -10.89 -5.69
N LYS A 44 12.11 -9.73 -6.29
CA LYS A 44 12.54 -9.39 -7.65
C LYS A 44 13.04 -7.96 -7.69
N ALA A 45 14.13 -7.72 -8.42
CA ALA A 45 14.52 -6.37 -8.79
C ALA A 45 13.46 -5.81 -9.75
N THR A 46 12.68 -4.84 -9.27
CA THR A 46 11.57 -4.26 -10.03
C THR A 46 11.55 -2.75 -9.87
N ILE A 47 11.08 -2.08 -10.93
CA ILE A 47 10.83 -0.65 -10.97
C ILE A 47 9.32 -0.49 -11.15
N LEU A 48 8.74 0.39 -10.33
CA LEU A 48 7.35 0.77 -10.49
C LEU A 48 7.18 1.53 -11.82
N ASN A 49 6.34 1.02 -12.70
CA ASN A 49 5.97 1.66 -13.94
C ASN A 49 5.26 2.99 -13.62
N PRO A 50 5.77 4.14 -14.12
CA PRO A 50 5.13 5.43 -13.91
C PRO A 50 3.67 5.46 -14.37
N GLN A 51 3.33 4.73 -15.45
CA GLN A 51 1.97 4.68 -15.97
C GLN A 51 0.98 4.09 -14.97
N THR A 52 1.38 3.03 -14.25
CA THR A 52 0.57 2.45 -13.16
C THR A 52 0.19 3.48 -12.11
N ILE A 53 1.11 4.39 -11.77
CA ILE A 53 0.79 5.50 -10.86
C ILE A 53 -0.11 6.51 -11.54
N THR A 54 0.17 6.92 -12.78
CA THR A 54 -0.70 7.85 -13.52
C THR A 54 -2.16 7.39 -13.51
N ASP A 55 -2.41 6.12 -13.79
CA ASP A 55 -3.76 5.58 -13.97
C ASP A 55 -4.50 5.38 -12.63
N LEU A 56 -3.79 4.99 -11.57
CA LEU A 56 -4.41 4.62 -10.29
C LEU A 56 -4.25 5.66 -9.18
N LYS A 57 -3.53 6.77 -9.42
CA LYS A 57 -3.15 7.73 -8.36
C LYS A 57 -4.33 8.21 -7.53
N ALA A 58 -5.38 8.73 -8.18
CA ALA A 58 -6.52 9.31 -7.46
C ALA A 58 -7.17 8.30 -6.49
N GLN A 59 -7.33 7.05 -6.92
CA GLN A 59 -7.87 5.98 -6.09
C GLN A 59 -6.92 5.63 -4.95
N LEU A 60 -5.61 5.51 -5.23
CA LEU A 60 -4.61 5.19 -4.22
C LEU A 60 -4.42 6.29 -3.18
N GLU A 61 -4.57 7.58 -3.53
CA GLU A 61 -4.52 8.69 -2.57
C GLU A 61 -5.63 8.60 -1.53
N ILE A 62 -6.81 8.08 -1.92
CA ILE A 62 -7.97 7.89 -1.03
C ILE A 62 -7.84 6.57 -0.25
N ILE A 63 -7.52 5.48 -0.95
CA ILE A 63 -7.59 4.12 -0.42
C ILE A 63 -6.33 3.73 0.37
N TRP A 64 -5.15 4.18 -0.10
CA TRP A 64 -3.86 3.83 0.45
C TRP A 64 -2.94 5.04 0.65
N PRO A 65 -3.36 6.07 1.40
CA PRO A 65 -2.53 7.23 1.66
C PRO A 65 -1.27 6.87 2.45
N ASN A 66 -0.20 7.61 2.21
CA ASN A 66 0.88 7.73 3.18
C ASN A 66 0.41 8.70 4.27
N VAL A 67 -0.24 8.15 5.30
CA VAL A 67 -0.87 8.92 6.39
C VAL A 67 0.12 9.85 7.10
N LEU A 68 1.41 9.50 7.19
CA LEU A 68 2.41 10.35 7.84
C LEU A 68 2.79 11.58 7.00
N ASN A 69 2.72 11.49 5.66
CA ASN A 69 3.09 12.57 4.75
C ASN A 69 2.47 12.36 3.37
N ARG A 70 1.34 13.03 3.09
CA ARG A 70 0.62 12.88 1.82
C ARG A 70 1.44 13.36 0.61
N LYS A 71 2.37 14.31 0.79
CA LYS A 71 3.30 14.71 -0.30
C LYS A 71 4.25 13.59 -0.76
N ALA A 72 4.33 12.46 -0.04
CA ALA A 72 5.25 11.37 -0.32
C ALA A 72 4.56 10.05 -0.74
N HIS A 73 3.31 10.11 -1.24
CA HIS A 73 2.56 8.94 -1.72
C HIS A 73 3.32 8.05 -2.70
N VAL A 74 3.79 8.60 -3.82
CA VAL A 74 4.44 7.82 -4.88
C VAL A 74 5.70 7.12 -4.40
N ARG A 75 6.52 7.80 -3.57
CA ARG A 75 7.71 7.21 -2.95
C ARG A 75 7.33 6.07 -2.01
N PHE A 76 6.23 6.21 -1.27
CA PHE A 76 5.71 5.19 -0.38
C PHE A 76 5.24 3.96 -1.17
N TRP A 77 4.37 4.11 -2.18
CA TRP A 77 3.87 2.99 -2.99
C TRP A 77 4.98 2.25 -3.73
N ARG A 78 5.98 2.96 -4.27
CA ARG A 78 7.16 2.33 -4.87
C ARG A 78 7.90 1.42 -3.89
N LYS A 79 8.00 1.81 -2.62
CA LYS A 79 8.59 0.97 -1.58
C LYS A 79 7.72 -0.24 -1.27
N GLN A 80 6.39 -0.08 -1.24
CA GLN A 80 5.45 -1.18 -1.00
C GLN A 80 5.52 -2.23 -2.12
N TRP A 81 5.46 -1.80 -3.38
CA TRP A 81 5.62 -2.68 -4.54
C TRP A 81 6.95 -3.44 -4.49
N ARG A 82 8.08 -2.72 -4.41
CA ARG A 82 9.42 -3.32 -4.42
C ARG A 82 9.65 -4.27 -3.25
N LYS A 83 9.17 -3.93 -2.05
CA LYS A 83 9.42 -4.72 -0.85
C LYS A 83 8.48 -5.92 -0.75
N HIS A 84 7.22 -5.78 -1.14
CA HIS A 84 6.18 -6.76 -0.87
C HIS A 84 5.48 -7.27 -2.12
N GLY A 85 4.94 -6.38 -2.97
CA GLY A 85 4.13 -6.79 -4.12
C GLY A 85 4.89 -7.70 -5.11
N ALA A 86 6.17 -7.44 -5.33
CA ALA A 86 7.02 -8.25 -6.21
C ALA A 86 7.18 -9.72 -5.77
N CYS A 87 6.84 -10.05 -4.51
CA CYS A 87 6.88 -11.40 -3.99
C CYS A 87 5.59 -12.20 -4.26
N GLY A 88 4.56 -11.58 -4.84
CA GLY A 88 3.27 -12.24 -5.11
C GLY A 88 3.22 -12.99 -6.45
N TYR A 89 4.29 -12.98 -7.25
CA TYR A 89 4.32 -13.66 -8.54
C TYR A 89 4.19 -15.19 -8.39
N PRO A 90 3.46 -15.90 -9.28
CA PRO A 90 2.76 -15.40 -10.47
C PRO A 90 1.36 -14.84 -10.23
N THR A 91 0.79 -15.03 -9.04
CA THR A 91 -0.59 -14.57 -8.72
C THR A 91 -0.73 -13.06 -8.85
N ILE A 92 0.26 -12.29 -8.38
CA ILE A 92 0.42 -10.87 -8.66
C ILE A 92 1.46 -10.74 -9.77
N ALA A 93 0.98 -10.47 -10.98
CA ALA A 93 1.80 -10.50 -12.19
C ALA A 93 2.76 -9.30 -12.29
N ASP A 94 2.26 -8.11 -12.01
CA ASP A 94 2.98 -6.84 -12.12
C ASP A 94 2.45 -5.81 -11.11
N ASP A 95 2.95 -4.58 -11.20
CA ASP A 95 2.56 -3.49 -10.31
C ASP A 95 1.11 -3.02 -10.54
N MET A 96 0.66 -2.95 -11.80
CA MET A 96 -0.72 -2.61 -12.14
C MET A 96 -1.70 -3.60 -11.50
N HIS A 97 -1.44 -4.89 -11.63
CA HIS A 97 -2.23 -5.93 -10.98
C HIS A 97 -2.18 -5.77 -9.46
N TYR A 98 -1.00 -5.58 -8.86
CA TYR A 98 -0.86 -5.40 -7.41
C TYR A 98 -1.72 -4.26 -6.84
N PHE A 99 -1.64 -3.06 -7.44
CA PHE A 99 -2.40 -1.92 -6.94
C PHE A 99 -3.90 -2.03 -7.25
N SER A 100 -4.27 -2.59 -8.40
CA SER A 100 -5.67 -2.86 -8.74
C SER A 100 -6.29 -3.87 -7.77
N THR A 101 -5.59 -4.96 -7.44
CA THR A 101 -6.06 -5.93 -6.42
C THR A 101 -6.24 -5.27 -5.07
N VAL A 102 -5.33 -4.39 -4.65
CA VAL A 102 -5.47 -3.67 -3.37
C VAL A 102 -6.72 -2.78 -3.36
N ILE A 103 -6.96 -2.06 -4.45
CA ILE A 103 -8.14 -1.21 -4.63
C ILE A 103 -9.41 -2.07 -4.55
N GLU A 104 -9.47 -3.15 -5.32
CA GLU A 104 -10.60 -4.09 -5.36
C GLU A 104 -10.88 -4.69 -3.98
N MET A 105 -9.86 -5.23 -3.31
CA MET A 105 -10.00 -5.81 -1.97
C MET A 105 -10.53 -4.80 -0.96
N TYR A 106 -10.14 -3.53 -1.05
CA TYR A 106 -10.63 -2.49 -0.15
C TYR A 106 -12.07 -2.08 -0.44
N ILE A 107 -12.46 -1.97 -1.71
CA ILE A 107 -13.82 -1.59 -2.12
C ILE A 107 -14.80 -2.72 -1.80
N THR A 108 -14.49 -3.96 -2.17
CA THR A 108 -15.39 -5.11 -2.01
C THR A 108 -15.63 -5.49 -0.55
N ARG A 109 -14.68 -5.17 0.35
CA ARG A 109 -14.81 -5.43 1.81
C ARG A 109 -15.59 -4.34 2.57
N LYS A 110 -16.02 -3.27 1.90
CA LYS A 110 -16.84 -2.21 2.49
C LYS A 110 -18.33 -2.32 2.17
N GLN A 111 -18.73 -3.28 1.33
CA GLN A 111 -20.12 -3.73 1.20
C GLN A 111 -20.38 -4.83 2.23
#